data_AF-A0AAD5ALD6-F1
#
_entry.id   AF-A0AAD5ALD6-F1
#
_cell.length_a   1.000
_cell.length_b   1.000
_cell.length_c   1.000
_cell.angle_alpha   90.00
_cell.angle_beta   90.00
_cell.angle_gamma   90.00
#
_symmetry.space_group_name_H-M   'P 1'
#
loop_
_entity.id
_entity.type
_entity.pdbx_description
1 polymer ?
#
loop_
_entity_poly.entity_id
_entity_poly.type
_entity_poly.pdbx_seq_one_letter_code
_entity_poly.pdbx_strand_id
1 'polypeptide(L)'
;ASVEFTSAASMAPSISPPDLSNEDYNSMGSVYSSPLSPSHIKTVLSSYNSSIKYLQENNYNSLQVQALHDLGNLHFYNGNLKAAHSSWSKALDHALQTTNVLESWDGDLSSEPLRHAGIWGCLQGALLSAKIAQYILTSNISQRTNCCLLSAKLFKCLLKASMPHPDNDLEYSSYTLNTELIPGMNVFSEVDQTFAGSTVASLDFVCHWLYTSGHHLTALPLVVLYQYVASTVCRHPQLTAASRILKVKMLTELHLFAEAVKEIHNLCDGEEVPLPYSSYVKAERVLV
;
A
#
# COMPACT_ATOMS: atom_id res chain seq x y z
N ALA A 1 46.98 -4.06 18.71
CA ALA A 1 45.94 -5.06 18.94
C ALA A 1 45.39 -5.48 17.58
N SER A 2 45.68 -6.70 17.15
CA SER A 2 45.13 -7.27 15.91
C SER A 2 43.71 -7.74 16.18
N VAL A 3 42.76 -7.34 15.35
CA VAL A 3 41.38 -7.83 15.39
C VAL A 3 41.32 -9.08 14.50
N GLU A 4 41.20 -10.25 15.12
CA GLU A 4 40.90 -11.49 14.41
C GLU A 4 39.43 -11.50 13.99
N PHE A 5 39.17 -11.61 12.69
CA PHE A 5 37.84 -11.89 12.17
C PHE A 5 37.58 -13.39 12.28
N THR A 6 36.70 -13.78 13.20
CA THR A 6 36.20 -15.15 13.27
C THR A 6 35.22 -15.36 12.11
N SER A 7 35.55 -16.25 11.17
CA SER A 7 34.61 -16.66 10.13
C SER A 7 33.51 -17.50 10.78
N ALA A 8 32.28 -16.97 10.83
CA ALA A 8 31.12 -17.78 11.13
C ALA A 8 30.98 -18.82 10.02
N ALA A 9 31.16 -20.09 10.37
CA ALA A 9 31.00 -21.21 9.44
C ALA A 9 29.56 -21.22 8.92
N SER A 10 29.40 -20.90 7.64
CA SER A 10 28.14 -21.07 6.92
C SER A 10 27.85 -22.57 6.80
N MET A 11 26.95 -23.09 7.65
CA MET A 11 26.41 -24.43 7.47
C MET A 11 25.54 -24.44 6.21
N ALA A 12 25.67 -25.52 5.41
CA ALA A 12 24.89 -25.71 4.20
C ALA A 12 23.37 -25.61 4.52
N PRO A 13 22.59 -24.82 3.77
CA PRO A 13 21.20 -24.58 4.10
C PRO A 13 20.37 -25.85 3.89
N SER A 14 19.67 -26.24 4.94
CA SER A 14 18.63 -27.28 4.93
C SER A 14 17.47 -26.85 4.02
N ILE A 15 16.88 -27.81 3.30
CA ILE A 15 15.73 -27.61 2.40
C ILE A 15 14.43 -27.35 3.20
N SER A 16 14.42 -27.69 4.49
CA SER A 16 13.31 -27.48 5.41
C SER A 16 13.35 -26.07 6.01
N PRO A 17 12.21 -25.37 6.15
CA PRO A 17 12.17 -24.16 6.96
C PRO A 17 12.60 -24.51 8.40
N PRO A 18 13.48 -23.71 9.03
CA PRO A 18 13.92 -23.96 10.39
C PRO A 18 12.73 -23.86 11.36
N ASP A 19 12.70 -24.72 12.38
CA ASP A 19 11.74 -24.64 13.47
C ASP A 19 12.14 -23.49 14.40
N LEU A 20 11.34 -22.42 14.39
CA LEU A 20 11.59 -21.18 15.12
C LEU A 20 10.92 -21.15 16.50
N SER A 21 10.30 -22.24 16.95
CA SER A 21 9.53 -22.30 18.20
C SER A 21 10.34 -21.98 19.47
N ASN A 22 11.66 -22.10 19.42
CA ASN A 22 12.57 -21.85 20.55
C ASN A 22 13.55 -20.68 20.32
N GLU A 23 13.33 -19.83 19.30
CA GLU A 23 14.20 -18.66 19.06
C GLU A 23 13.84 -17.51 20.01
N ASP A 24 14.81 -17.08 20.82
CA ASP A 24 14.61 -16.06 21.85
C ASP A 24 14.52 -14.62 21.29
N TYR A 25 14.69 -14.41 19.97
CA TYR A 25 14.63 -13.12 19.23
C TYR A 25 15.31 -11.90 19.89
N ASN A 26 16.21 -12.12 20.86
CA ASN A 26 16.77 -11.08 21.71
C ASN A 26 17.85 -10.22 21.03
N SER A 27 18.26 -10.56 19.80
CA SER A 27 19.23 -9.80 19.02
C SER A 27 18.59 -9.23 17.77
N MET A 28 19.01 -8.03 17.35
CA MET A 28 18.53 -7.45 16.09
C MET A 28 18.85 -8.36 14.90
N GLY A 29 19.97 -9.10 14.96
CA GLY A 29 20.39 -10.10 13.98
C GLY A 29 19.49 -11.34 13.89
N SER A 30 18.82 -11.76 14.97
CA SER A 30 17.88 -12.89 14.96
C SER A 30 16.52 -12.54 14.34
N VAL A 31 16.22 -11.24 14.17
CA VAL A 31 15.00 -10.75 13.50
C VAL A 31 15.24 -10.55 12.00
N TYR A 32 16.50 -10.35 11.58
CA TYR A 32 16.85 -10.24 10.17
C TYR A 32 16.89 -11.63 9.53
N SER A 33 15.90 -11.94 8.70
CA SER A 33 15.98 -13.07 7.78
C SER A 33 17.21 -12.87 6.88
N SER A 34 18.13 -13.84 6.89
CA SER A 34 19.23 -13.85 5.93
C SER A 34 18.65 -13.73 4.51
N PRO A 35 19.20 -12.87 3.64
CA PRO A 35 18.73 -12.78 2.26
C PRO A 35 18.80 -14.16 1.63
N LEU A 36 17.73 -14.55 0.91
CA LEU A 36 17.68 -15.83 0.18
C LEU A 36 18.98 -16.03 -0.58
N SER A 37 19.58 -17.21 -0.47
CA SER A 37 20.81 -17.51 -1.19
C SER A 37 20.62 -17.28 -2.70
N PRO A 38 21.67 -16.89 -3.44
CA PRO A 38 21.56 -16.63 -4.88
C PRO A 38 21.05 -17.82 -5.71
N SER A 39 21.22 -19.06 -5.22
CA SER A 39 20.65 -20.26 -5.84
C SER A 39 19.15 -20.39 -5.55
N HIS A 40 18.72 -20.13 -4.31
CA HIS A 40 17.31 -20.22 -3.92
C HIS A 40 16.46 -19.15 -4.63
N ILE A 41 16.97 -17.93 -4.78
CA ILE A 41 16.20 -16.87 -5.45
C ILE A 41 15.95 -17.19 -6.93
N LYS A 42 16.91 -17.80 -7.64
CA LYS A 42 16.71 -18.24 -9.03
C LYS A 42 15.60 -19.28 -9.14
N THR A 43 15.58 -20.25 -8.22
CA THR A 43 14.52 -21.27 -8.17
C THR A 43 13.15 -20.63 -7.91
N VAL A 44 13.05 -19.72 -6.94
CA VAL A 44 11.80 -19.01 -6.63
C VAL A 44 11.32 -18.21 -7.83
N LEU A 45 12.20 -17.43 -8.48
CA LEU A 45 11.87 -16.67 -9.70
C LEU A 45 11.38 -17.60 -10.82
N SER A 46 12.02 -18.75 -11.02
CA SER A 46 11.59 -19.75 -12.02
C SER A 46 10.21 -20.29 -11.70
N SER A 47 9.93 -20.64 -10.44
CA SER A 47 8.63 -21.14 -10.00
C SER A 47 7.51 -20.10 -10.20
N TYR A 48 7.78 -18.83 -9.89
CA TYR A 48 6.82 -17.75 -10.16
C TYR A 48 6.54 -17.60 -11.66
N ASN A 49 7.57 -17.62 -12.51
CA ASN A 49 7.37 -17.53 -13.95
C ASN A 49 6.53 -18.70 -14.50
N SER A 50 6.76 -19.92 -14.03
CA SER A 50 5.94 -21.09 -14.40
C SER A 50 4.49 -20.93 -13.92
N SER A 51 4.30 -20.44 -12.70
CA SER A 51 2.97 -20.22 -12.12
C SER A 51 2.20 -19.14 -12.87
N ILE A 52 2.84 -18.03 -13.22
CA ILE A 52 2.23 -16.94 -14.01
C ILE A 52 1.75 -17.45 -15.37
N LYS A 53 2.56 -18.28 -16.05
CA LYS A 53 2.17 -18.90 -17.33
C LYS A 53 0.93 -19.77 -17.15
N TYR A 54 0.93 -20.64 -16.13
CA TYR A 54 -0.22 -21.49 -15.83
C TYR A 54 -1.49 -20.66 -15.54
N LEU A 55 -1.38 -19.61 -14.71
CA LEU A 55 -2.50 -18.74 -14.38
C LEU A 55 -3.04 -18.00 -15.61
N GLN A 56 -2.15 -17.57 -16.50
CA GLN A 56 -2.51 -16.93 -17.77
C GLN A 56 -3.26 -17.91 -18.70
N GLU A 57 -2.75 -19.13 -18.88
CA GLU A 57 -3.37 -20.17 -19.72
C GLU A 57 -4.76 -20.58 -19.22
N ASN A 58 -5.00 -20.48 -17.91
CA ASN A 58 -6.27 -20.83 -17.27
C ASN A 58 -7.18 -19.63 -16.96
N ASN A 59 -6.82 -18.41 -17.41
CA ASN A 59 -7.59 -17.17 -17.22
C ASN A 59 -7.83 -16.77 -15.74
N TYR A 60 -6.93 -17.13 -14.83
CA TYR A 60 -6.98 -16.72 -13.43
C TYR A 60 -6.36 -15.32 -13.24
N ASN A 61 -7.00 -14.28 -13.79
CA ASN A 61 -6.42 -12.93 -13.90
C ASN A 61 -6.02 -12.31 -12.54
N SER A 62 -6.87 -12.40 -11.51
CA SER A 62 -6.57 -11.81 -10.19
C SER A 62 -5.34 -12.43 -9.52
N LEU A 63 -5.21 -13.76 -9.59
CA LEU A 63 -4.04 -14.50 -9.11
C LEU A 63 -2.81 -14.20 -9.96
N GLN A 64 -2.98 -14.03 -11.28
CA GLN A 64 -1.90 -13.65 -12.17
C GLN A 64 -1.33 -12.28 -11.82
N VAL A 65 -2.19 -11.28 -11.56
CA VAL A 65 -1.78 -9.94 -11.12
C VAL A 65 -1.01 -10.01 -9.80
N GLN A 66 -1.50 -10.78 -8.83
CA GLN A 66 -0.81 -10.97 -7.55
C GLN A 66 0.57 -11.63 -7.74
N ALA A 67 0.65 -12.69 -8.54
CA ALA A 67 1.91 -13.37 -8.81
C ALA A 67 2.93 -12.47 -9.54
N LEU A 68 2.47 -11.62 -10.47
CA LEU A 68 3.32 -10.62 -11.14
C LEU A 68 3.78 -9.52 -10.18
N HIS A 69 2.90 -9.08 -9.27
CA HIS A 69 3.23 -8.11 -8.23
C HIS A 69 4.34 -8.65 -7.30
N ASP A 70 4.20 -9.89 -6.83
CA ASP A 70 5.18 -10.56 -5.97
C ASP A 70 6.50 -10.83 -6.70
N LEU A 71 6.43 -11.26 -7.97
CA LEU A 71 7.61 -11.40 -8.83
C LEU A 71 8.38 -10.07 -8.98
N GLY A 72 7.66 -8.95 -9.13
CA GLY A 72 8.27 -7.63 -9.17
C GLY A 72 8.93 -7.24 -7.84
N ASN A 73 8.31 -7.57 -6.70
CA ASN A 73 8.92 -7.37 -5.38
C ASN A 73 10.23 -8.18 -5.26
N LEU A 74 10.24 -9.44 -5.69
CA LEU A 74 11.44 -10.29 -5.68
C LEU A 74 12.56 -9.73 -6.58
N HIS A 75 12.22 -9.24 -7.76
CA HIS A 75 13.18 -8.59 -8.65
C HIS A 75 13.76 -7.30 -8.04
N PHE A 76 12.93 -6.51 -7.38
CA PHE A 76 13.34 -5.30 -6.69
C PHE A 76 14.32 -5.62 -5.54
N TYR A 77 13.99 -6.61 -4.69
CA TYR A 77 14.88 -7.07 -3.62
C TYR A 77 16.21 -7.63 -4.16
N ASN A 78 16.20 -8.26 -5.33
CA ASN A 78 17.40 -8.74 -6.01
C ASN A 78 18.18 -7.62 -6.75
N GLY A 79 17.79 -6.35 -6.59
CA GLY A 79 18.45 -5.19 -7.20
C GLY A 79 18.20 -5.02 -8.71
N ASN A 80 17.30 -5.81 -9.31
CA ASN A 80 16.98 -5.73 -10.73
C ASN A 80 15.77 -4.81 -10.98
N LEU A 81 16.02 -3.50 -10.95
CA LEU A 81 14.98 -2.48 -11.13
C LEU A 81 14.26 -2.59 -12.47
N LYS A 82 14.96 -3.00 -13.54
CA LYS A 82 14.36 -3.15 -14.88
C LYS A 82 13.34 -4.30 -14.91
N ALA A 83 13.68 -5.44 -14.32
CA ALA A 83 12.78 -6.58 -14.24
C ALA A 83 11.62 -6.33 -13.25
N ALA A 84 11.88 -5.61 -12.17
CA ALA A 84 10.84 -5.17 -11.23
C ALA A 84 9.83 -4.27 -11.93
N HIS A 85 10.30 -3.23 -12.63
CA HIS A 85 9.45 -2.34 -13.42
C HIS A 85 8.65 -3.13 -14.46
N SER A 86 9.28 -4.00 -15.25
CA SER A 86 8.58 -4.81 -16.25
C SER A 86 7.48 -5.68 -15.64
N SER A 87 7.73 -6.28 -14.46
CA SER A 87 6.76 -7.15 -13.79
C SER A 87 5.59 -6.34 -13.22
N TRP A 88 5.86 -5.20 -12.56
CA TRP A 88 4.81 -4.34 -12.02
C TRP A 88 3.98 -3.65 -13.10
N SER A 89 4.60 -3.20 -14.21
CA SER A 89 3.85 -2.62 -15.33
C SER A 89 2.95 -3.66 -15.99
N LYS A 90 3.41 -4.90 -16.18
CA LYS A 90 2.55 -6.00 -16.65
C LYS A 90 1.41 -6.31 -15.67
N ALA A 91 1.70 -6.34 -14.37
CA ALA A 91 0.68 -6.53 -13.35
C ALA A 91 -0.39 -5.43 -13.41
N LEU A 92 0.03 -4.18 -13.62
CA LEU A 92 -0.86 -3.02 -13.72
C LEU A 92 -1.77 -3.12 -14.94
N ASP A 93 -1.19 -3.47 -16.08
CA ASP A 93 -1.94 -3.70 -17.32
C ASP A 93 -2.99 -4.81 -17.16
N HIS A 94 -2.63 -5.93 -16.54
CA HIS A 94 -3.55 -7.03 -16.24
C HIS A 94 -4.63 -6.64 -15.21
N ALA A 95 -4.28 -5.83 -14.20
CA ALA A 95 -5.22 -5.36 -13.20
C ALA A 95 -6.30 -4.45 -13.81
N LEU A 96 -5.91 -3.57 -14.72
CA LEU A 96 -6.80 -2.63 -15.40
C LEU A 96 -7.35 -3.14 -16.72
N GLN A 97 -6.99 -4.37 -17.12
CA GLN A 97 -7.35 -4.99 -18.40
C GLN A 97 -7.07 -4.07 -19.60
N THR A 98 -5.96 -3.33 -19.54
CA THR A 98 -5.57 -2.32 -20.53
C THR A 98 -4.07 -2.45 -20.77
N THR A 99 -3.61 -2.33 -22.02
CA THR A 99 -2.18 -2.45 -22.35
C THR A 99 -1.46 -1.12 -22.26
N ASN A 100 -0.23 -1.12 -21.74
CA ASN A 100 0.64 0.04 -21.63
C ASN A 100 -0.03 1.21 -20.89
N VAL A 101 -0.64 0.94 -19.74
CA VAL A 101 -1.37 1.94 -18.94
C VAL A 101 -0.49 3.15 -18.64
N LEU A 102 0.78 2.92 -18.25
CA LEU A 102 1.68 4.02 -17.87
C LEU A 102 2.07 4.94 -19.03
N GLU A 103 2.05 4.44 -20.26
CA GLU A 103 2.42 5.21 -21.45
C GLU A 103 1.21 5.89 -22.09
N SER A 104 0.04 5.26 -21.98
CA SER A 104 -1.23 5.75 -22.55
C SER A 104 -2.00 6.69 -21.63
N TRP A 105 -1.62 6.78 -20.35
CA TRP A 105 -2.31 7.64 -19.39
C TRP A 105 -2.00 9.12 -19.65
N ASP A 106 -3.02 9.83 -20.14
CA ASP A 106 -3.01 11.25 -20.48
C ASP A 106 -3.56 12.15 -19.37
N GLY A 107 -3.80 11.59 -18.19
CA GLY A 107 -4.47 12.26 -17.07
C GLY A 107 -5.98 11.98 -17.01
N ASP A 108 -6.58 11.44 -18.08
CA ASP A 108 -8.00 11.12 -18.10
C ASP A 108 -8.29 9.71 -18.61
N LEU A 109 -8.47 8.78 -17.65
CA LEU A 109 -9.20 7.54 -17.92
C LEU A 109 -10.64 7.88 -18.32
N SER A 110 -10.86 8.06 -19.62
CA SER A 110 -12.17 8.28 -20.26
C SER A 110 -13.12 7.09 -20.06
N SER A 111 -12.56 5.90 -19.80
CA SER A 111 -13.27 4.74 -19.27
C SER A 111 -13.23 4.75 -17.75
N GLU A 112 -14.39 4.59 -17.09
CA GLU A 112 -14.43 4.37 -15.65
C GLU A 112 -13.71 3.05 -15.32
N PRO A 113 -12.54 3.08 -14.67
CA PRO A 113 -11.72 1.89 -14.42
C PRO A 113 -12.50 0.86 -13.59
N LEU A 114 -13.35 1.36 -12.70
CA LEU A 114 -14.23 0.55 -11.88
C LEU A 114 -15.14 -0.38 -12.70
N ARG A 115 -15.65 0.08 -13.86
CA ARG A 115 -16.57 -0.71 -14.69
C ARG A 115 -15.90 -1.91 -15.36
N HIS A 116 -14.61 -1.80 -15.67
CA HIS A 116 -13.88 -2.82 -16.44
C HIS A 116 -12.98 -3.67 -15.53
N ALA A 117 -12.23 -3.02 -14.63
CA ALA A 117 -11.28 -3.65 -13.72
C ALA A 117 -11.94 -4.16 -12.42
N GLY A 118 -13.12 -3.63 -12.08
CA GLY A 118 -13.76 -3.87 -10.79
C GLY A 118 -12.97 -3.27 -9.62
N ILE A 119 -13.45 -3.52 -8.41
CA ILE A 119 -12.88 -2.96 -7.18
C ILE A 119 -11.46 -3.48 -6.93
N TRP A 120 -11.26 -4.79 -7.08
CA TRP A 120 -9.96 -5.43 -6.87
C TRP A 120 -8.92 -4.99 -7.91
N GLY A 121 -9.31 -4.86 -9.18
CA GLY A 121 -8.41 -4.35 -10.22
C GLY A 121 -8.02 -2.89 -9.98
N CYS A 122 -8.95 -2.05 -9.52
CA CYS A 122 -8.64 -0.67 -9.11
C CYS A 122 -7.67 -0.63 -7.93
N LEU A 123 -7.91 -1.44 -6.89
CA LEU A 123 -7.05 -1.48 -5.71
C LEU A 123 -5.64 -1.99 -6.05
N GLN A 124 -5.53 -3.12 -6.75
CA GLN A 124 -4.23 -3.64 -7.18
C GLN A 124 -3.51 -2.67 -8.12
N GLY A 125 -4.23 -2.06 -9.06
CA GLY A 125 -3.68 -1.04 -9.95
C GLY A 125 -3.15 0.16 -9.17
N ALA A 126 -3.90 0.66 -8.19
CA ALA A 126 -3.49 1.78 -7.36
C ALA A 126 -2.18 1.48 -6.60
N LEU A 127 -2.07 0.29 -6.01
CA LEU A 127 -0.86 -0.17 -5.31
C LEU A 127 0.34 -0.30 -6.25
N LEU A 128 0.15 -0.87 -7.43
CA LEU A 128 1.20 -1.06 -8.43
C LEU A 128 1.70 0.29 -8.97
N SER A 129 0.80 1.21 -9.32
CA SER A 129 1.16 2.56 -9.76
C SER A 129 1.92 3.33 -8.66
N ALA A 130 1.48 3.21 -7.39
CA ALA A 130 2.18 3.81 -6.25
C ALA A 130 3.61 3.24 -6.08
N LYS A 131 3.78 1.91 -6.17
CA LYS A 131 5.09 1.26 -6.09
C LYS A 131 6.03 1.68 -7.21
N ILE A 132 5.55 1.74 -8.45
CA ILE A 132 6.35 2.18 -9.59
C ILE A 132 6.79 3.63 -9.39
N ALA A 133 5.89 4.51 -8.95
CA ALA A 133 6.22 5.89 -8.60
C ALA A 133 7.25 5.99 -7.47
N GLN A 134 7.10 5.18 -6.42
CA GLN A 134 7.95 5.24 -5.22
C GLN A 134 9.36 4.70 -5.46
N TYR A 135 9.48 3.59 -6.20
CA TYR A 135 10.71 2.81 -6.25
C TYR A 135 11.42 2.81 -7.61
N ILE A 136 10.70 3.06 -8.71
CA ILE A 136 11.28 3.05 -10.06
C ILE A 136 11.51 4.46 -10.59
N LEU A 137 10.50 5.33 -10.50
CA LEU A 137 10.49 6.65 -11.16
C LEU A 137 11.12 7.76 -10.31
N THR A 138 12.04 7.42 -9.41
CA THR A 138 12.60 8.36 -8.42
C THR A 138 13.35 9.55 -9.05
N SER A 139 13.90 9.37 -10.26
CA SER A 139 14.63 10.40 -11.00
C SER A 139 13.77 11.22 -11.97
N ASN A 140 12.58 10.76 -12.34
CA ASN A 140 11.71 11.44 -13.28
C ASN A 140 10.45 11.97 -12.56
N ILE A 141 10.52 13.22 -12.11
CA ILE A 141 9.45 13.87 -11.33
C ILE A 141 8.12 13.86 -12.11
N SER A 142 8.14 14.13 -13.41
CA SER A 142 6.93 14.17 -14.23
C SER A 142 6.26 12.80 -14.29
N GLN A 143 6.99 11.75 -14.67
CA GLN A 143 6.45 10.39 -14.72
C GLN A 143 6.02 9.88 -13.35
N ARG A 144 6.76 10.25 -12.29
CA ARG A 144 6.42 9.92 -10.91
C ARG A 144 5.10 10.53 -10.48
N THR A 145 4.91 11.83 -10.74
CA THR A 145 3.65 12.54 -10.48
C THR A 145 2.51 11.92 -11.27
N ASN A 146 2.74 11.58 -12.53
CA ASN A 146 1.75 10.91 -13.36
C ASN A 146 1.30 9.57 -12.76
N CYS A 147 2.24 8.73 -12.32
CA CYS A 147 1.90 7.48 -11.65
C CYS A 147 1.16 7.69 -10.31
N CYS A 148 1.50 8.72 -9.54
CA CYS A 148 0.78 9.06 -8.31
C CYS A 148 -0.66 9.52 -8.58
N LEU A 149 -0.87 10.31 -9.63
CA LEU A 149 -2.20 10.76 -10.04
C LEU A 149 -3.06 9.60 -10.58
N LEU A 150 -2.46 8.67 -11.35
CA LEU A 150 -3.12 7.42 -11.73
C LEU A 150 -3.52 6.60 -10.50
N SER A 151 -2.60 6.40 -9.56
CA SER A 151 -2.86 5.72 -8.29
C SER A 151 -4.02 6.38 -7.53
N ALA A 152 -4.03 7.72 -7.48
CA ALA A 152 -5.10 8.48 -6.85
C ALA A 152 -6.46 8.30 -7.52
N LYS A 153 -6.52 8.32 -8.85
CA LYS A 153 -7.76 8.07 -9.59
C LYS A 153 -8.31 6.68 -9.28
N LEU A 154 -7.45 5.67 -9.22
CA LEU A 154 -7.82 4.29 -8.92
C LEU A 154 -8.26 4.08 -7.46
N PHE A 155 -7.59 4.71 -6.49
CA PHE A 155 -8.06 4.72 -5.09
C PHE A 155 -9.41 5.42 -4.95
N LYS A 156 -9.61 6.55 -5.64
CA LYS A 156 -10.90 7.26 -5.67
C LYS A 156 -12.01 6.39 -6.28
N CYS A 157 -11.70 5.53 -7.26
CA CYS A 157 -12.68 4.58 -7.79
C CYS A 157 -13.23 3.62 -6.73
N LEU A 158 -12.46 3.29 -5.67
CA LEU A 158 -12.95 2.47 -4.56
C LEU A 158 -14.03 3.21 -3.76
N LEU A 159 -13.81 4.50 -3.49
CA LEU A 159 -14.81 5.36 -2.87
C LEU A 159 -16.02 5.53 -3.79
N LYS A 160 -15.85 5.59 -5.12
CA LYS A 160 -17.00 5.64 -6.04
C LYS A 160 -17.73 4.30 -6.22
N ALA A 161 -17.20 3.20 -5.70
CA ALA A 161 -17.81 1.89 -5.86
C ALA A 161 -19.08 1.69 -5.02
N SER A 162 -19.36 2.59 -4.09
CA SER A 162 -20.59 2.56 -3.31
C SER A 162 -21.09 3.95 -2.94
N MET A 163 -22.40 4.09 -2.72
CA MET A 163 -22.96 5.22 -1.99
C MET A 163 -22.70 4.97 -0.50
N PRO A 164 -22.28 5.96 0.30
CA PRO A 164 -22.66 7.38 0.24
C PRO A 164 -21.50 8.36 -0.03
N HIS A 165 -20.43 7.93 -0.69
CA HIS A 165 -19.21 8.75 -0.80
C HIS A 165 -19.39 9.96 -1.72
N PRO A 166 -18.77 11.12 -1.41
CA PRO A 166 -18.85 12.29 -2.27
C PRO A 166 -18.28 12.07 -3.67
N ASP A 167 -18.91 12.70 -4.67
CA ASP A 167 -18.43 12.69 -6.05
C ASP A 167 -17.34 13.73 -6.31
N ASN A 168 -17.51 14.92 -5.72
CA ASN A 168 -16.61 16.05 -5.83
C ASN A 168 -15.47 15.93 -4.81
N ASP A 169 -14.23 16.16 -5.26
CA ASP A 169 -13.04 16.12 -4.40
C ASP A 169 -13.11 17.14 -3.26
N LEU A 170 -13.74 18.30 -3.49
CA LEU A 170 -13.83 19.36 -2.49
C LEU A 170 -14.69 18.95 -1.28
N GLU A 171 -15.71 18.11 -1.50
CA GLU A 171 -16.60 17.64 -0.44
C GLU A 171 -15.87 16.74 0.57
N TYR A 172 -14.74 16.13 0.17
CA TYR A 172 -13.87 15.37 1.08
C TYR A 172 -13.18 16.23 2.14
N SER A 173 -13.26 17.56 2.04
CA SER A 173 -12.73 18.47 3.07
C SER A 173 -13.40 18.27 4.43
N SER A 174 -14.72 18.02 4.44
CA SER A 174 -15.53 17.84 5.65
C SER A 174 -16.04 16.41 5.84
N TYR A 175 -15.86 15.55 4.83
CA TYR A 175 -16.22 14.14 4.86
C TYR A 175 -15.29 13.33 5.77
N THR A 176 -15.85 12.33 6.45
CA THR A 176 -15.12 11.36 7.28
C THR A 176 -15.64 9.96 6.99
N LEU A 177 -14.75 8.98 6.88
CA LEU A 177 -15.08 7.59 6.54
C LEU A 177 -14.92 6.70 7.79
N ASN A 178 -16.03 6.35 8.43
CA ASN A 178 -15.99 5.87 9.82
C ASN A 178 -16.22 4.37 10.01
N THR A 179 -16.91 3.69 9.08
CA THR A 179 -17.38 2.31 9.30
C THR A 179 -16.95 1.36 8.21
N GLU A 180 -17.44 1.53 6.99
CA GLU A 180 -17.17 0.60 5.89
C GLU A 180 -16.77 1.37 4.64
N LEU A 181 -15.71 0.91 3.97
CA LEU A 181 -15.30 1.45 2.67
C LEU A 181 -16.34 1.12 1.59
N ILE A 182 -16.85 -0.11 1.57
CA ILE A 182 -17.93 -0.54 0.67
C ILE A 182 -18.88 -1.41 1.49
N PRO A 183 -20.16 -1.00 1.62
CA PRO A 183 -21.13 -1.72 2.45
C PRO A 183 -21.20 -3.21 2.14
N GLY A 184 -21.03 -4.04 3.17
CA GLY A 184 -21.14 -5.51 3.05
C GLY A 184 -19.94 -6.21 2.39
N MET A 185 -18.84 -5.49 2.14
CA MET A 185 -17.61 -6.08 1.62
C MET A 185 -16.40 -5.74 2.49
N ASN A 186 -15.77 -6.79 3.03
CA ASN A 186 -14.53 -6.63 3.77
C ASN A 186 -13.31 -6.66 2.83
N VAL A 187 -12.92 -5.49 2.32
CA VAL A 187 -11.75 -5.32 1.45
C VAL A 187 -10.44 -5.69 2.17
N PHE A 188 -10.38 -5.47 3.48
CA PHE A 188 -9.20 -5.70 4.30
C PHE A 188 -9.52 -6.74 5.38
N SER A 189 -9.67 -7.99 4.96
CA SER A 189 -9.92 -9.10 5.88
C SER A 189 -8.73 -9.30 6.84
N GLU A 190 -9.00 -9.77 8.06
CA GLU A 190 -7.95 -9.98 9.08
C GLU A 190 -6.85 -10.97 8.64
N VAL A 191 -7.12 -11.82 7.65
CA VAL A 191 -6.15 -12.80 7.11
C VAL A 191 -5.08 -12.11 6.24
N ASP A 192 -5.38 -10.91 5.70
CA ASP A 192 -4.54 -10.22 4.73
C ASP A 192 -3.89 -8.95 5.31
N GLN A 193 -3.37 -9.00 6.53
CA GLN A 193 -2.71 -7.85 7.18
C GLN A 193 -1.53 -7.29 6.36
N THR A 194 -0.83 -8.13 5.60
CA THR A 194 0.25 -7.71 4.69
C THR A 194 -0.28 -6.80 3.59
N PHE A 195 -1.49 -7.07 3.09
CA PHE A 195 -2.15 -6.27 2.07
C PHE A 195 -2.60 -4.91 2.62
N ALA A 196 -3.15 -4.87 3.84
CA ALA A 196 -3.46 -3.62 4.54
C ALA A 196 -2.21 -2.76 4.78
N GLY A 197 -1.11 -3.38 5.23
CA GLY A 197 0.19 -2.72 5.40
C GLY A 197 0.74 -2.11 4.11
N SER A 198 0.63 -2.83 3.00
CA SER A 198 1.05 -2.31 1.69
C SER A 198 0.15 -1.15 1.21
N THR A 199 -1.13 -1.19 1.57
CA THR A 199 -2.10 -0.16 1.20
C THR A 199 -1.88 1.12 1.97
N VAL A 200 -1.71 1.04 3.30
CA VAL A 200 -1.43 2.23 4.13
C VAL A 200 -0.10 2.88 3.73
N ALA A 201 0.93 2.09 3.43
CA ALA A 201 2.22 2.63 2.96
C ALA A 201 2.12 3.31 1.59
N SER A 202 1.32 2.73 0.67
CA SER A 202 1.09 3.33 -0.66
C SER A 202 0.30 4.63 -0.55
N LEU A 203 -0.76 4.65 0.27
CA LEU A 203 -1.57 5.84 0.53
C LEU A 203 -0.74 6.95 1.18
N ASP A 204 0.05 6.62 2.20
CA ASP A 204 0.97 7.57 2.85
C ASP A 204 1.91 8.20 1.83
N PHE A 205 2.57 7.38 1.01
CA PHE A 205 3.47 7.86 -0.04
C PHE A 205 2.77 8.76 -1.06
N VAL A 206 1.65 8.31 -1.64
CA VAL A 206 0.95 9.05 -2.69
C VAL A 206 0.38 10.36 -2.15
N CYS A 207 -0.22 10.36 -0.94
CA CYS A 207 -0.74 11.58 -0.32
C CYS A 207 0.38 12.63 -0.12
N HIS A 208 1.54 12.20 0.39
CA HIS A 208 2.68 13.11 0.58
C HIS A 208 3.26 13.62 -0.74
N TRP A 209 3.32 12.76 -1.77
CA TRP A 209 3.78 13.18 -3.10
C TRP A 209 2.82 14.18 -3.75
N LEU A 210 1.51 13.95 -3.68
CA LEU A 210 0.51 14.86 -4.23
C LEU A 210 0.47 16.19 -3.48
N TYR A 211 0.62 16.16 -2.15
CA TYR A 211 0.78 17.37 -1.35
C TYR A 211 2.00 18.19 -1.81
N THR A 212 3.18 17.56 -1.84
CA THR A 212 4.43 18.26 -2.20
C THR A 212 4.48 18.72 -3.65
N SER A 213 3.70 18.09 -4.54
CA SER A 213 3.57 18.49 -5.96
C SER A 213 2.42 19.46 -6.24
N GLY A 214 1.68 19.92 -5.23
CA GLY A 214 0.63 20.93 -5.37
C GLY A 214 -0.77 20.39 -5.77
N HIS A 215 -0.95 19.07 -5.82
CA HIS A 215 -2.21 18.42 -6.22
C HIS A 215 -3.15 18.21 -5.01
N HIS A 216 -3.35 19.27 -4.21
CA HIS A 216 -4.04 19.18 -2.92
C HIS A 216 -5.50 18.71 -3.04
N LEU A 217 -6.23 19.20 -4.04
CA LEU A 217 -7.64 18.84 -4.27
C LEU A 217 -7.76 17.34 -4.58
N THR A 218 -6.94 16.83 -5.51
CA THR A 218 -6.90 15.41 -5.88
C THR A 218 -6.49 14.50 -4.71
N ALA A 219 -5.73 15.03 -3.74
CA ALA A 219 -5.29 14.28 -2.58
C ALA A 219 -6.37 14.15 -1.47
N LEU A 220 -7.43 14.98 -1.48
CA LEU A 220 -8.45 14.95 -0.42
C LEU A 220 -9.18 13.60 -0.29
N PRO A 221 -9.67 12.96 -1.37
CA PRO A 221 -10.28 11.63 -1.24
C PRO A 221 -9.30 10.59 -0.69
N LEU A 222 -8.02 10.69 -1.08
CA LEU A 222 -6.98 9.75 -0.68
C LEU A 222 -6.62 9.90 0.78
N VAL A 223 -6.55 11.13 1.30
CA VAL A 223 -6.21 11.33 2.72
C VAL A 223 -7.34 10.83 3.62
N VAL A 224 -8.61 10.93 3.20
CA VAL A 224 -9.72 10.29 3.93
C VAL A 224 -9.63 8.77 3.89
N LEU A 225 -9.30 8.19 2.72
CA LEU A 225 -9.07 6.74 2.62
C LEU A 225 -7.87 6.30 3.49
N TYR A 226 -6.79 7.09 3.51
CA TYR A 226 -5.63 6.86 4.37
C TYR A 226 -6.02 6.89 5.85
N GLN A 227 -6.78 7.89 6.28
CA GLN A 227 -7.29 7.98 7.65
C GLN A 227 -8.08 6.72 8.02
N TYR A 228 -9.02 6.28 7.18
CA TYR A 228 -9.79 5.05 7.40
C TYR A 228 -8.91 3.80 7.53
N VAL A 229 -7.99 3.58 6.58
CA VAL A 229 -7.10 2.41 6.63
C VAL A 229 -6.20 2.49 7.86
N ALA A 230 -5.67 3.66 8.22
CA ALA A 230 -4.81 3.81 9.38
C ALA A 230 -5.56 3.61 10.71
N SER A 231 -6.77 4.18 10.87
CA SER A 231 -7.55 4.15 12.11
C SER A 231 -8.35 2.86 12.30
N THR A 232 -9.05 2.42 11.26
CA THR A 232 -10.06 1.36 11.35
C THR A 232 -9.46 0.01 11.01
N VAL A 233 -8.67 -0.07 9.93
CA VAL A 233 -8.08 -1.33 9.46
C VAL A 233 -6.81 -1.67 10.23
N CYS A 234 -5.82 -0.77 10.23
CA CYS A 234 -4.52 -0.99 10.86
C CYS A 234 -4.53 -0.68 12.37
N ARG A 235 -5.52 0.08 12.85
CA ARG A 235 -5.61 0.56 14.25
C ARG A 235 -4.30 1.18 14.75
N HIS A 236 -3.62 1.96 13.91
CA HIS A 236 -2.27 2.48 14.16
C HIS A 236 -2.29 3.98 14.53
N PRO A 237 -2.20 4.35 15.83
CA PRO A 237 -2.50 5.71 16.30
C PRO A 237 -1.61 6.78 15.66
N GLN A 238 -0.34 6.46 15.46
CA GLN A 238 0.63 7.41 14.89
C GLN A 238 0.36 7.70 13.41
N LEU A 239 -0.13 6.70 12.65
CA LEU A 239 -0.47 6.87 11.23
C LEU A 239 -1.82 7.59 11.11
N THR A 240 -2.76 7.33 12.02
CA THR A 240 -4.00 8.11 12.13
C THR A 240 -3.71 9.59 12.43
N ALA A 241 -2.83 9.89 13.38
CA ALA A 241 -2.43 11.27 13.66
C ALA A 241 -1.69 11.91 12.47
N ALA A 242 -0.76 11.18 11.83
CA ALA A 242 -0.01 11.68 10.67
C ALA A 242 -0.93 12.00 9.48
N SER A 243 -1.88 11.12 9.17
CA SER A 243 -2.86 11.34 8.09
C SER A 243 -3.79 12.52 8.38
N ARG A 244 -4.22 12.73 9.64
CA ARG A 244 -4.98 13.92 10.07
C ARG A 244 -4.17 15.21 9.94
N ILE A 245 -2.93 15.21 10.39
CA ILE A 245 -2.01 16.36 10.21
C ILE A 245 -1.83 16.67 8.72
N LEU A 246 -1.72 15.65 7.87
CA LEU A 246 -1.59 15.83 6.43
C LEU A 246 -2.86 16.44 5.82
N LYS A 247 -4.05 16.01 6.24
CA LYS A 247 -5.32 16.62 5.82
C LYS A 247 -5.39 18.10 6.21
N VAL A 248 -5.01 18.45 7.45
CA VAL A 248 -4.93 19.86 7.90
C VAL A 248 -4.03 20.70 7.00
N LYS A 249 -2.85 20.18 6.63
CA LYS A 249 -1.93 20.87 5.70
C LYS A 249 -2.59 21.09 4.34
N MET A 250 -3.21 20.06 3.77
CA MET A 250 -3.91 20.16 2.47
C MET A 250 -5.06 21.19 2.51
N LEU A 251 -5.87 21.18 3.58
CA LEU A 251 -6.96 22.15 3.77
C LEU A 251 -6.43 23.57 3.87
N THR A 252 -5.28 23.77 4.51
CA THR A 252 -4.62 25.08 4.63
C THR A 252 -4.16 25.59 3.27
N GLU A 253 -3.53 24.74 2.44
CA GLU A 253 -3.14 25.10 1.06
C GLU A 253 -4.35 25.41 0.17
N LEU A 254 -5.50 24.78 0.44
CA LEU A 254 -6.77 25.05 -0.23
C LEU A 254 -7.54 26.24 0.36
N HIS A 255 -6.99 26.93 1.38
CA HIS A 255 -7.61 28.06 2.07
C HIS A 255 -8.94 27.72 2.80
N LEU A 256 -9.15 26.44 3.13
CA LEU A 256 -10.30 25.90 3.87
C LEU A 256 -10.02 25.92 5.37
N PHE A 257 -9.86 27.11 5.93
CA PHE A 257 -9.38 27.29 7.31
C PHE A 257 -10.38 26.79 8.37
N ALA A 258 -11.69 26.86 8.10
CA ALA A 258 -12.70 26.41 9.05
C ALA A 258 -12.63 24.88 9.24
N GLU A 259 -12.51 24.14 8.14
CA GLU A 259 -12.34 22.70 8.10
C GLU A 259 -11.01 22.29 8.71
N ALA A 260 -9.92 23.03 8.43
CA ALA A 260 -8.61 22.77 9.02
C ALA A 260 -8.63 22.90 10.55
N VAL A 261 -9.26 23.95 11.09
CA VAL A 261 -9.40 24.14 12.54
C VAL A 261 -10.25 23.04 13.16
N LYS A 262 -11.35 22.64 12.50
CA LYS A 262 -12.20 21.53 12.96
C LYS A 262 -11.40 20.22 13.03
N GLU A 263 -10.63 19.90 12.00
CA GLU A 263 -9.81 18.69 11.96
C GLU A 263 -8.72 18.68 13.06
N ILE A 264 -8.10 19.83 13.34
CA ILE A 264 -7.15 19.99 14.47
C ILE A 264 -7.86 19.75 15.80
N HIS A 265 -9.04 20.34 16.00
CA HIS A 265 -9.81 20.18 17.24
C HIS A 265 -10.15 18.71 17.49
N ASN A 266 -10.67 18.02 16.48
CA ASN A 266 -10.99 16.59 16.54
C ASN A 266 -9.75 15.72 16.82
N LEU A 267 -8.58 16.08 16.27
CA LEU A 267 -7.32 15.40 16.56
C LEU A 267 -6.87 15.64 18.02
N CYS A 268 -7.00 16.85 18.55
CA CYS A 268 -6.67 17.18 19.94
C CYS A 268 -7.56 16.44 20.93
N ASP A 269 -8.84 16.25 20.60
CA ASP A 269 -9.80 15.49 21.42
C ASP A 269 -9.59 13.96 21.31
N GLY A 270 -8.70 13.52 20.43
CA GLY A 270 -8.42 12.10 20.20
C GLY A 270 -9.55 11.36 19.48
N GLU A 271 -10.45 12.08 18.81
CA GLU A 271 -11.58 11.49 18.10
C GLU A 271 -11.09 10.53 17.02
N GLU A 272 -11.61 9.30 17.00
CA GLU A 272 -11.23 8.20 16.09
C GLU A 272 -9.74 7.79 16.11
N VAL A 273 -8.97 8.24 17.10
CA VAL A 273 -7.61 7.72 17.33
C VAL A 273 -7.74 6.38 18.05
N PRO A 274 -7.30 5.25 17.45
CA PRO A 274 -7.43 3.95 18.08
C PRO A 274 -6.62 3.88 19.38
N LEU A 275 -7.19 3.27 20.41
CA LEU A 275 -6.46 3.01 21.64
C LEU A 275 -5.43 1.89 21.43
N PRO A 276 -4.19 2.03 21.94
CA PRO A 276 -3.18 0.99 21.81
C PRO A 276 -3.62 -0.29 22.54
N TYR A 277 -3.46 -1.46 21.90
CA TYR A 277 -3.89 -2.78 22.40
C TYR A 277 -3.62 -3.05 23.90
N SER A 278 -2.56 -2.47 24.47
CA SER A 278 -2.22 -2.54 25.91
C SER A 278 -3.30 -2.03 26.89
N SER A 279 -4.24 -1.20 26.44
CA SER A 279 -5.32 -0.69 27.29
C SER A 279 -6.43 -1.72 27.53
N TYR A 280 -6.59 -2.72 26.66
CA TYR A 280 -7.57 -3.80 26.84
C TYR A 280 -7.10 -4.84 27.88
N VAL A 281 -5.79 -5.11 27.95
CA VAL A 281 -5.20 -6.02 28.96
C VAL A 281 -5.33 -5.46 30.38
N LYS A 282 -5.35 -4.13 30.54
CA LYS A 282 -5.62 -3.49 31.83
C LYS A 282 -7.09 -3.56 32.22
N ALA A 283 -8.02 -3.55 31.27
CA ALA A 283 -9.45 -3.65 31.56
C ALA A 283 -9.86 -5.06 32.02
N GLU A 284 -9.29 -6.11 31.42
CA GLU A 284 -9.56 -7.50 31.86
C GLU A 284 -8.94 -7.83 33.22
N ARG A 285 -7.79 -7.23 33.57
CA ARG A 285 -7.17 -7.44 34.90
C ARG A 285 -7.87 -6.73 36.06
N VAL A 286 -8.83 -5.84 35.79
CA VAL A 286 -9.65 -5.20 36.83
C VAL A 286 -10.95 -5.99 37.07
N LEU A 287 -11.24 -6.99 36.23
CA LEU A 287 -12.43 -7.84 36.31
C LEU A 287 -12.12 -9.30 36.73
N VAL A 288 -10.92 -9.58 37.25
CA VAL A 288 -10.55 -10.87 37.87
C VAL A 288 -10.19 -10.67 39.33
#